data_AF-A0A7C3M390-F1
#
_entry.id   AF-A0A7C3M390-F1
#
_cell.length_a   1.000
_cell.length_b   1.000
_cell.length_c   1.000
_cell.angle_alpha   90.00
_cell.angle_beta   90.00
_cell.angle_gamma   90.00
#
_symmetry.space_group_name_H-M   'P 1'
#
loop_
_entity.id
_entity.type
_entity.pdbx_description
1 polymer ?
#
loop_
_entity_poly.entity_id
_entity_poly.type
_entity_poly.pdbx_seq_one_letter_code
_entity_poly.pdbx_strand_id
1 'polypeptide(L)' 'YNEQREYEILPDEIDSLEEQIKKMNQCLMDPECYQEKGLVTLSNELDKLKTEYDNKVERYLELEEIIEELQK' A
#
# COMPACT_ATOMS: atom_id res chain seq x y z
N TYR A 1 -8.93 13.70 -16.73
CA TYR A 1 -7.71 14.44 -16.30
C TYR A 1 -7.27 14.03 -14.91
N ASN A 2 -8.16 14.03 -13.90
CA ASN A 2 -7.79 13.57 -12.55
C ASN A 2 -7.55 12.05 -12.49
N GLU A 3 -8.43 11.24 -13.10
CA GLU A 3 -8.33 9.77 -13.11
C GLU A 3 -7.08 9.25 -13.82
N GLN A 4 -6.71 9.83 -14.97
CA GLN A 4 -5.49 9.44 -15.69
C GLN A 4 -4.23 9.76 -14.87
N ARG A 5 -4.19 10.93 -14.23
CA ARG A 5 -3.07 11.29 -13.35
C ARG A 5 -3.02 10.40 -12.11
N GLU A 6 -4.18 10.05 -11.54
CA GLU A 6 -4.29 9.12 -10.41
C GLU A 6 -3.77 7.73 -10.80
N TYR A 7 -4.17 7.21 -11.95
CA TYR A 7 -3.69 5.94 -12.49
C TYR A 7 -2.17 5.93 -12.71
N GLU A 8 -1.59 7.03 -13.20
CA GLU A 8 -0.15 7.16 -13.42
C GLU A 8 0.67 7.16 -12.12
N ILE A 9 0.14 7.69 -11.01
CA ILE A 9 0.87 7.77 -9.72
C ILE A 9 0.63 6.56 -8.81
N LEU A 10 -0.50 5.88 -8.95
CA LEU A 10 -0.87 4.76 -8.07
C LEU A 10 0.19 3.64 -8.02
N PRO A 11 0.82 3.23 -9.13
CA PRO A 11 1.91 2.24 -9.08
C PRO A 11 3.04 2.64 -8.13
N ASP A 12 3.51 3.89 -8.19
CA ASP A 12 4.58 4.38 -7.32
C ASP A 12 4.14 4.42 -5.84
N GLU A 13 2.87 4.77 -5.58
CA GLU A 13 2.31 4.76 -4.23
C GLU A 13 2.15 3.33 -3.68
N ILE A 14 1.75 2.38 -4.52
CA ILE A 14 1.62 0.96 -4.20
C ILE A 14 3.00 0.39 -3.87
N ASP A 15 4.02 0.62 -4.72
CA ASP A 15 5.39 0.17 -4.48
C ASP A 15 5.96 0.73 -3.15
N SER A 16 5.69 2.01 -2.86
CA SER A 16 6.07 2.63 -1.60
C SER A 16 5.41 1.96 -0.38
N LEU A 17 4.14 1.56 -0.50
CA LEU A 17 3.44 0.82 0.55
C LEU A 17 4.00 -0.60 0.70
N GLU A 18 4.34 -1.28 -0.38
CA GLU A 18 4.98 -2.60 -0.33
C GLU A 18 6.32 -2.55 0.41
N GLU A 19 7.15 -1.53 0.14
CA GLU A 19 8.39 -1.33 0.89
C GLU A 19 8.16 -1.09 2.38
N GLN A 20 7.16 -0.28 2.72
CA GLN A 20 6.81 0.02 4.12
C GLN A 20 6.31 -1.24 4.84
N ILE A 21 5.42 -2.00 4.22
CA ILE A 21 4.92 -3.29 4.72
C ILE A 21 6.08 -4.27 4.93
N LYS A 22 7.02 -4.35 3.97
CA LYS A 22 8.20 -5.20 4.08
C LYS A 22 9.09 -4.80 5.26
N LYS A 23 9.39 -3.51 5.42
CA LYS A 23 10.17 -2.98 6.55
C LYS A 23 9.47 -3.25 7.88
N MET A 24 8.15 -3.09 7.93
CA MET A 24 7.35 -3.35 9.13
C MET A 24 7.36 -4.84 9.51
N ASN A 25 7.19 -5.73 8.53
CA ASN A 25 7.29 -7.18 8.75
C ASN A 25 8.69 -7.59 9.23
N GLN A 26 9.75 -6.99 8.70
CA GLN A 26 11.12 -7.22 9.17
C GLN A 26 11.27 -6.82 10.64
N CYS A 27 10.73 -5.66 11.04
CA CYS A 27 10.74 -5.22 12.44
C CYS A 27 9.95 -6.16 13.36
N LEU A 28 8.80 -6.68 12.92
CA LEU A 28 8.00 -7.64 13.68
C LEU A 28 8.69 -9.00 13.86
N MET A 29 9.63 -9.34 12.98
CA MET A 29 10.46 -10.55 13.09
C MET A 29 11.72 -10.33 13.95
N ASP A 30 12.00 -9.09 14.34
CA ASP A 30 13.16 -8.71 15.15
C ASP A 30 12.75 -8.37 16.60
N PRO A 31 13.13 -9.20 17.59
CA PRO A 31 12.89 -8.95 19.00
C PRO A 31 13.35 -7.59 19.50
N GLU A 32 14.47 -7.06 19.02
CA GLU A 32 14.98 -5.75 19.46
C GLU A 32 14.05 -4.64 18.95
N CYS A 33 13.61 -4.73 17.69
CA CYS A 33 12.76 -3.73 17.05
C CYS A 33 11.34 -3.69 17.63
N TYR A 34 10.67 -4.84 17.77
CA TYR A 34 9.30 -4.84 18.27
C TYR A 34 9.20 -4.59 19.77
N GLN A 35 10.25 -4.86 20.54
CA GLN A 35 10.29 -4.52 21.97
C GLN A 35 10.40 -3.01 22.19
N GLU A 36 11.12 -2.29 21.34
CA GLU A 36 11.23 -0.82 21.39
C GLU A 36 9.91 -0.14 20.99
N LYS A 37 9.32 -0.58 19.87
CA LYS A 37 8.13 0.08 19.27
C LYS A 37 6.79 -0.43 19.81
N GLY A 38 6.78 -1.63 20.40
CA GLY A 38 5.60 -2.31 20.91
C GLY A 38 4.89 -3.15 19.84
N LEU A 39 4.75 -4.45 20.11
CA LEU A 39 4.16 -5.42 19.19
C LEU A 39 2.74 -5.03 18.73
N VAL A 40 1.88 -4.62 19.66
CA VAL A 40 0.49 -4.24 19.34
C VAL A 40 0.44 -3.00 18.43
N THR A 41 1.31 -2.02 18.68
CA THR A 41 1.41 -0.81 17.85
C THR A 41 1.82 -1.18 16.43
N LEU A 42 2.89 -1.97 16.28
CA LEU A 42 3.38 -2.40 14.98
C LEU A 42 2.36 -3.24 14.20
N SER A 43 1.64 -4.14 14.86
CA SER A 43 0.57 -4.91 14.22
C SER A 43 -0.56 -4.00 13.71
N ASN A 44 -0.99 -3.03 14.51
CA ASN A 44 -2.03 -2.09 14.09
C ASN A 44 -1.58 -1.19 12.92
N GLU A 45 -0.32 -0.76 12.92
CA GLU A 45 0.25 0.00 11.81
C GLU A 45 0.37 -0.84 10.55
N LEU A 46 0.81 -2.10 10.67
CA LEU A 46 0.86 -3.05 9.55
C LEU A 46 -0.51 -3.28 8.94
N ASP A 47 -1.55 -3.47 9.76
CA ASP A 47 -2.91 -3.70 9.28
C ASP A 47 -3.46 -2.47 8.53
N LYS A 48 -3.14 -1.26 8.99
CA LYS A 48 -3.49 -0.02 8.29
C LYS A 48 -2.78 0.09 6.94
N LEU A 49 -1.47 -0.19 6.91
CA LEU A 49 -0.69 -0.16 5.67
C LEU A 49 -1.21 -1.18 4.64
N LYS A 50 -1.55 -2.39 5.08
CA LYS A 50 -2.16 -3.42 4.22
C LYS A 50 -3.52 -2.99 3.69
N THR A 51 -4.37 -2.43 4.57
CA THR A 51 -5.68 -1.91 4.16
C THR A 51 -5.53 -0.79 3.13
N GLU A 52 -4.57 0.11 3.31
CA GLU A 52 -4.30 1.18 2.35
C GLU A 52 -3.76 0.63 1.02
N TYR A 53 -2.86 -0.34 1.07
CA TYR A 53 -2.35 -1.05 -0.11
C TYR A 53 -3.48 -1.70 -0.90
N ASP A 54 -4.33 -2.48 -0.23
CA ASP A 54 -5.46 -3.18 -0.87
C ASP A 54 -6.41 -2.17 -1.55
N ASN A 55 -6.76 -1.08 -0.87
CA ASN A 55 -7.61 -0.03 -1.43
C ASN A 55 -6.99 0.64 -2.66
N LYS A 56 -5.67 0.89 -2.66
CA LYS A 56 -4.97 1.50 -3.80
C LYS A 56 -4.87 0.55 -4.98
N VAL A 57 -4.63 -0.74 -4.72
CA VAL A 57 -4.63 -1.78 -5.76
C VAL A 57 -6.02 -1.90 -6.39
N GLU A 58 -7.08 -1.96 -5.57
CA GLU A 58 -8.46 -1.98 -6.08
C GLU A 58 -8.75 -0.75 -6.93
N ARG A 59 -8.39 0.44 -6.44
CA ARG A 59 -8.56 1.69 -7.18
C ARG A 59 -7.77 1.73 -8.50
N TYR A 60 -6.56 1.18 -8.51
CA TYR A 60 -5.74 1.10 -9.71
C TYR A 60 -6.42 0.24 -10.78
N LEU A 61 -6.95 -0.92 -10.39
CA LEU A 61 -7.68 -1.81 -11.29
C LEU A 61 -8.98 -1.17 -11.81
N GLU A 62 -9.75 -0.49 -10.95
CA GLU A 62 -10.93 0.27 -11.39
C GLU A 62 -10.57 1.32 -12.45
N LEU A 63 -9.48 2.06 -12.24
CA LEU A 63 -9.03 3.09 -13.17
C LEU A 63 -8.50 2.49 -14.48
N GLU A 64 -7.84 1.34 -14.41
CA GLU A 64 -7.41 0.59 -15.59
C GLU A 64 -8.61 0.25 -16.48
N GLU A 65 -9.67 -0.33 -15.91
CA GLU A 65 -10.90 -0.65 -16.63
C GLU A 65 -11.53 0.59 -17.29
N ILE A 66 -11.63 1.71 -16.55
CA ILE A 66 -12.18 2.98 -17.08
C ILE A 66 -11.34 3.49 -18.25
N ILE A 67 -10.00 3.48 -18.13
CA ILE A 67 -9.10 3.98 -19.17
C ILE A 67 -9.18 3.09 -20.41
N GLU A 68 -9.20 1.78 -20.25
CA GLU A 68 -9.37 0.83 -21.35
C GLU A 68 -10.71 1.06 -22.09
N GLU A 69 -11.80 1.30 -21.37
CA GLU A 69 -13.10 1.61 -21.98
C GLU A 69 -13.10 2.92 -22.77
N LEU A 70 -12.40 3.95 -22.27
CA LEU A 70 -12.27 5.24 -22.97
C LEU A 70 -11.41 5.16 -24.23
N GLN A 71 -10.54 4.16 -24.34
CA GLN A 71 -9.63 3.94 -25.47
C GLN A 71 -10.19 2.96 -26.52
N LYS A 72 -11.34 2.32 -26.27
CA LYS A 72 -12.07 1.48 -27.24
C LYS A 72 -12.82 2.30 -28.27
#